data_AF-A0A166FHE0-F1
#
_entry.id   AF-A0A166FHE0-F1
#
_cell.length_a   1.000
_cell.length_b   1.000
_cell.length_c   1.000
_cell.angle_alpha   90.00
_cell.angle_beta   90.00
_cell.angle_gamma   90.00
#
_symmetry.space_group_name_H-M   'P 1'
#
loop_
_entity.id
_entity.type
_entity.pdbx_description
1 polymer ?
#
loop_
_entity_poly.entity_id
_entity_poly.type
_entity_poly.pdbx_seq_one_letter_code
_entity_poly.pdbx_strand_id
1 'polypeptide(L)'
;MIYKARENVRKAVETRNPTERHNWLGESLRLFIRGPRILEFDKIRQICGDYQQINYARGAVELPLSCAQILDSDNAGLEHWLIGSPPNDPHHEFSDRRIRCYELVLDSLNVFEEKSGQAAAAGAMDDPETVRTHAYELAFASPDEMFHSTLYDWLINRGLADELLEMHPAYIEAHLRREPVTVQKYQLLWQFYVKDGQPLRAAEVLGALAESIEMDLSLDARLEYLTLAVGNAKSHPISAGGRHETAIAFLTDLEEKLDVAQMQLELYNTLVPHLNDPGEAGEKVKILSKTLLTMTEMYQLYAEPFDLPVMKLLILHVSEHREENFVRPIWNGIFQDGEIIYHVLSI
;
A
#
# COMPACT_ATOMS: atom_id res chain seq x y z
N MET A 1 -0.22 35.23 -27.61
CA MET A 1 0.75 34.63 -26.66
C MET A 1 1.26 33.28 -27.15
N ILE A 2 0.40 32.34 -27.53
CA ILE A 2 0.76 30.99 -28.02
C ILE A 2 1.75 31.04 -29.20
N TYR A 3 1.51 31.86 -30.23
CA TYR A 3 2.42 31.99 -31.37
C TYR A 3 3.84 32.41 -30.96
N LYS A 4 3.96 33.34 -30.00
CA LYS A 4 5.25 33.80 -29.48
C LYS A 4 5.95 32.70 -28.68
N ALA A 5 5.21 31.91 -27.92
CA ALA A 5 5.77 30.76 -27.21
C ALA A 5 6.35 29.73 -28.20
N ARG A 6 5.58 29.35 -29.23
CA ARG A 6 6.06 28.43 -30.28
C ARG A 6 7.25 28.99 -31.06
N GLU A 7 7.26 30.30 -31.32
CA GLU A 7 8.40 30.97 -31.94
C GLU A 7 9.66 30.87 -31.07
N ASN A 8 9.52 31.04 -29.75
CA ASN A 8 10.64 30.85 -28.83
C ASN A 8 11.15 29.40 -28.83
N VAL A 9 10.26 28.39 -28.89
CA VAL A 9 10.68 26.98 -29.06
C VAL A 9 11.48 26.81 -30.35
N ARG A 10 11.02 27.37 -31.48
CA ARG A 10 11.75 27.28 -32.76
C ARG A 10 13.15 27.91 -32.66
N LYS A 11 13.24 29.12 -32.09
CA LYS A 11 14.53 29.81 -31.85
C LYS A 11 15.46 29.01 -30.95
N ALA A 12 14.92 28.32 -29.95
CA ALA A 12 15.70 27.47 -29.07
C ALA A 12 16.30 26.25 -29.79
N VAL A 13 15.62 25.71 -30.81
CA VAL A 13 16.14 24.62 -31.65
C VAL A 13 17.20 25.13 -32.63
N GLU A 14 17.05 26.34 -33.15
CA GLU A 14 17.96 26.93 -34.12
C GLU A 14 19.27 27.46 -33.51
N THR A 15 19.25 27.90 -32.24
CA THR A 15 20.44 28.45 -31.58
C THR A 15 21.43 27.37 -31.13
N ARG A 16 22.72 27.64 -31.30
CA ARG A 16 23.82 26.80 -30.79
C ARG A 16 24.31 27.24 -29.40
N ASN A 17 23.85 28.40 -28.91
CA ASN A 17 24.26 28.93 -27.62
C ASN A 17 23.39 28.33 -26.50
N PRO A 18 23.97 27.56 -25.55
CA PRO A 18 23.19 26.89 -24.51
C PRO A 18 22.45 27.87 -23.60
N THR A 19 23.04 29.03 -23.30
CA THR A 19 22.41 30.06 -22.44
C THR A 19 21.21 30.69 -23.14
N GLU A 20 21.33 31.03 -24.43
CA GLU A 20 20.21 31.54 -25.20
C GLU A 20 19.11 30.51 -25.37
N ARG A 21 19.48 29.24 -25.63
CA ARG A 21 18.54 28.12 -25.69
C ARG A 21 17.72 28.04 -24.40
N HIS A 22 18.38 28.07 -23.25
CA HIS A 22 17.72 28.04 -21.95
C HIS A 22 16.77 29.24 -21.76
N ASN A 23 17.21 30.45 -22.12
CA ASN A 23 16.39 31.66 -22.02
C ASN A 23 15.13 31.59 -22.91
N TRP A 24 15.26 31.13 -24.16
CA TRP A 24 14.13 30.98 -25.06
C TRP A 24 13.14 29.92 -24.57
N LEU A 25 13.63 28.78 -24.07
CA LEU A 25 12.77 27.73 -23.52
C LEU A 25 12.06 28.17 -22.24
N GLY A 26 12.76 28.88 -21.35
CA GLY A 26 12.17 29.48 -20.15
C GLY A 26 11.07 30.48 -20.49
N GLU A 27 11.32 31.38 -21.44
CA GLU A 27 10.29 32.33 -21.90
C GLU A 27 9.13 31.64 -22.63
N SER A 28 9.38 30.58 -23.39
CA SER A 28 8.31 29.77 -23.97
C SER A 28 7.42 29.16 -22.90
N LEU A 29 8.02 28.53 -21.88
CA LEU A 29 7.30 27.87 -20.79
C LEU A 29 6.46 28.90 -20.02
N ARG A 30 7.04 30.04 -19.66
CA ARG A 30 6.35 31.15 -19.00
C ARG A 30 5.13 31.64 -19.80
N LEU A 31 5.25 31.72 -21.13
CA LEU A 31 4.14 32.13 -21.99
C LEU A 31 3.05 31.06 -22.10
N PHE A 32 3.42 29.78 -22.10
CA PHE A 32 2.44 28.68 -22.08
C PHE A 32 1.71 28.58 -20.74
N ILE A 33 2.40 28.72 -19.60
CA ILE A 33 1.83 28.71 -18.24
C ILE A 33 0.90 29.91 -17.97
N ARG A 34 1.05 31.02 -18.68
CA ARG A 34 0.13 32.17 -18.55
C ARG A 34 -1.18 32.01 -19.36
N GLY A 35 -1.18 31.14 -20.38
CA GLY A 35 -2.33 30.84 -21.23
C GLY A 35 -3.18 29.59 -20.95
N PRO A 36 -3.00 28.73 -19.92
CA PRO A 36 -3.65 27.41 -19.86
C PRO A 36 -5.18 27.44 -19.83
N ARG A 37 -5.80 28.47 -19.24
CA ARG A 37 -7.28 28.61 -19.27
C ARG A 37 -7.86 28.69 -20.68
N ILE A 38 -7.03 28.95 -21.69
CA ILE A 38 -7.40 29.09 -23.11
C ILE A 38 -6.90 27.88 -23.92
N LEU A 39 -6.05 27.02 -23.36
CA LEU A 39 -5.46 25.89 -24.06
C LEU A 39 -6.33 24.63 -23.88
N GLU A 40 -6.84 24.10 -24.99
CA GLU A 40 -7.43 22.77 -25.01
C GLU A 40 -6.38 21.70 -24.65
N PHE A 41 -6.84 20.60 -24.04
CA PHE A 41 -5.96 19.54 -23.54
C PHE A 41 -5.04 18.96 -24.63
N ASP A 42 -5.54 18.74 -25.84
CA ASP A 42 -4.73 18.25 -26.97
C ASP A 42 -3.59 19.19 -27.33
N LYS A 43 -3.77 20.50 -27.11
CA LYS A 43 -2.71 21.48 -27.31
C LYS A 43 -1.64 21.38 -26.24
N ILE A 44 -2.03 21.17 -24.98
CA ILE A 44 -1.10 20.95 -23.87
C ILE A 44 -0.27 19.68 -24.15
N ARG A 45 -0.93 18.57 -24.51
CA ARG A 45 -0.28 17.32 -24.90
C ARG A 45 0.73 17.53 -26.04
N GLN A 46 0.35 18.26 -27.08
CA GLN A 46 1.25 18.58 -28.19
C GLN A 46 2.50 19.34 -27.71
N ILE A 47 2.33 20.34 -26.84
CA ILE A 47 3.45 21.15 -26.34
C ILE A 47 4.37 20.31 -25.44
N CYS A 48 3.82 19.42 -24.61
CA CYS A 48 4.63 18.48 -23.83
C CYS A 48 5.46 17.59 -24.77
N GLY A 49 4.85 17.05 -25.83
CA GLY A 49 5.55 16.29 -26.87
C GLY A 49 6.67 17.07 -27.56
N ASP A 50 6.42 18.34 -27.92
CA ASP A 50 7.43 19.23 -28.49
C ASP A 50 8.61 19.41 -27.51
N TYR A 51 8.36 19.55 -26.21
CA TYR A 51 9.40 19.66 -25.17
C TYR A 51 10.16 18.35 -24.93
N GLN A 52 9.47 17.21 -24.95
CA GLN A 52 10.08 15.89 -24.88
C GLN A 52 11.08 15.68 -26.02
N GLN A 53 10.71 16.03 -27.27
CA GLN A 53 11.56 15.86 -28.45
C GLN A 53 12.88 16.62 -28.34
N ILE A 54 12.86 17.81 -27.75
CA ILE A 54 14.03 18.67 -27.60
C ILE A 54 14.74 18.52 -26.23
N ASN A 55 14.42 17.46 -25.47
CA ASN A 55 15.00 17.13 -24.17
C ASN A 55 14.87 18.27 -23.13
N TYR A 56 13.76 19.03 -23.16
CA TYR A 56 13.51 20.10 -22.19
C TYR A 56 12.62 19.59 -21.04
N ALA A 57 13.23 18.85 -20.11
CA ALA A 57 12.55 18.23 -18.96
C ALA A 57 11.70 19.22 -18.17
N ARG A 58 12.25 20.41 -17.86
CA ARG A 58 11.53 21.47 -17.16
C ARG A 58 10.19 21.82 -17.78
N GLY A 59 10.14 22.00 -19.10
CA GLY A 59 8.89 22.32 -19.78
C GLY A 59 7.93 21.14 -19.87
N ALA A 60 8.46 19.93 -20.04
CA ALA A 60 7.64 18.71 -20.12
C ALA A 60 6.98 18.34 -18.78
N VAL A 61 7.59 18.73 -17.65
CA VAL A 61 7.08 18.46 -16.29
C VAL A 61 6.31 19.66 -15.70
N GLU A 62 6.90 20.87 -15.68
CA GLU A 62 6.27 22.02 -15.01
C GLU A 62 5.01 22.52 -15.74
N LEU A 63 4.94 22.39 -17.08
CA LEU A 63 3.77 22.83 -17.84
C LEU A 63 2.50 22.06 -17.45
N PRO A 64 2.44 20.71 -17.56
CA PRO A 64 1.25 19.97 -17.17
C PRO A 64 0.93 20.10 -15.67
N LEU A 65 1.93 20.16 -14.78
CA LEU A 65 1.68 20.42 -13.35
C LEU A 65 1.02 21.79 -13.12
N SER A 66 1.51 22.83 -13.80
CA SER A 66 0.89 24.17 -13.74
C SER A 66 -0.51 24.16 -14.32
N CYS A 67 -0.75 23.40 -15.41
CA CYS A 67 -2.07 23.25 -16.00
C CYS A 67 -3.05 22.56 -15.05
N ALA A 68 -2.64 21.52 -14.32
CA ALA A 68 -3.47 20.85 -13.32
C ALA A 68 -4.00 21.85 -12.28
N GLN A 69 -3.12 22.72 -11.75
CA GLN A 69 -3.52 23.74 -10.77
C GLN A 69 -4.40 24.86 -11.37
N ILE A 70 -4.14 25.25 -12.62
CA ILE A 70 -4.92 26.33 -13.26
C ILE A 70 -6.31 25.88 -13.67
N LEU A 71 -6.46 24.61 -14.09
CA LEU A 71 -7.74 24.00 -14.47
C LEU A 71 -8.63 23.70 -13.26
N ASP A 72 -8.04 23.59 -12.07
CA ASP A 72 -8.71 23.42 -10.78
C ASP A 72 -8.33 24.55 -9.82
N SER A 73 -8.54 25.81 -10.21
CA SER A 73 -8.06 26.95 -9.43
C SER A 73 -8.71 27.12 -8.06
N ASP A 74 -9.90 26.55 -7.89
CA ASP A 74 -10.66 26.57 -6.65
C ASP A 74 -10.43 25.30 -5.82
N ASN A 75 -9.52 24.41 -6.25
CA ASN A 75 -9.19 23.13 -5.62
C ASN A 75 -10.38 22.18 -5.41
N ALA A 76 -11.44 22.32 -6.21
CA ALA A 76 -12.61 21.47 -6.13
C ALA A 76 -12.27 20.00 -6.46
N GLY A 77 -11.38 19.78 -7.42
CA GLY A 77 -10.86 18.45 -7.75
C GLY A 77 -9.97 17.88 -6.66
N LEU A 78 -9.12 18.72 -6.05
CA LEU A 78 -8.32 18.32 -4.88
C LEU A 78 -9.21 17.94 -3.68
N GLU A 79 -10.23 18.73 -3.37
CA GLU A 79 -11.18 18.44 -2.28
C GLU A 79 -11.95 17.14 -2.54
N HIS A 80 -12.47 16.96 -3.76
CA HIS A 80 -13.10 15.71 -4.20
C HIS A 80 -12.18 14.50 -4.00
N TRP A 81 -10.90 14.66 -4.36
CA TRP A 81 -9.89 13.64 -4.13
C TRP A 81 -9.71 13.42 -2.62
N LEU A 82 -9.46 14.43 -1.80
CA LEU A 82 -9.22 14.30 -0.35
C LEU A 82 -10.33 13.54 0.40
N ILE A 83 -11.60 13.72 0.03
CA ILE A 83 -12.74 13.04 0.68
C ILE A 83 -12.97 11.59 0.20
N GLY A 84 -12.04 11.00 -0.55
CA GLY A 84 -12.10 9.61 -1.01
C GLY A 84 -12.79 9.41 -2.37
N SER A 85 -12.92 10.47 -3.17
CA SER A 85 -13.46 10.41 -4.55
C SER A 85 -14.86 9.77 -4.62
N PRO A 86 -15.86 10.31 -3.90
CA PRO A 86 -17.20 9.73 -3.85
C PRO A 86 -17.83 9.62 -5.25
N PRO A 87 -18.51 8.50 -5.54
CA PRO A 87 -19.22 8.32 -6.80
C PRO A 87 -20.40 9.30 -6.88
N ASN A 88 -20.61 9.89 -8.07
CA ASN A 88 -21.67 10.87 -8.38
C ASN A 88 -21.47 12.30 -7.86
N ASP A 89 -20.31 12.65 -7.30
CA ASP A 89 -19.99 14.04 -6.99
C ASP A 89 -19.64 14.79 -8.29
N PRO A 90 -20.32 15.90 -8.64
CA PRO A 90 -20.02 16.68 -9.84
C PRO A 90 -18.58 17.20 -9.90
N HIS A 91 -17.87 17.30 -8.78
CA HIS A 91 -16.49 17.76 -8.74
C HIS A 91 -15.48 16.74 -9.28
N HIS A 92 -15.90 15.50 -9.58
CA HIS A 92 -15.02 14.49 -10.20
C HIS A 92 -14.43 14.95 -11.54
N GLU A 93 -15.11 15.82 -12.29
CA GLU A 93 -14.56 16.35 -13.54
C GLU A 93 -13.28 17.16 -13.34
N PHE A 94 -13.11 17.81 -12.18
CA PHE A 94 -11.92 18.60 -11.87
C PHE A 94 -10.76 17.69 -11.47
N SER A 95 -11.00 16.66 -10.67
CA SER A 95 -9.99 15.65 -10.34
C SER A 95 -9.53 14.90 -11.60
N ASP A 96 -10.45 14.53 -12.49
CA ASP A 96 -10.13 13.91 -13.79
C ASP A 96 -9.28 14.81 -14.69
N ARG A 97 -9.50 16.13 -14.67
CA ARG A 97 -8.67 17.10 -15.40
C ARG A 97 -7.25 17.15 -14.83
N ARG A 98 -7.09 17.13 -13.51
CA ARG A 98 -5.76 17.08 -12.86
C ARG A 98 -5.04 15.78 -13.23
N ILE A 99 -5.72 14.63 -13.11
CA ILE A 99 -5.18 13.31 -13.46
C ILE A 99 -4.66 13.29 -14.90
N ARG A 100 -5.45 13.77 -15.87
CA ARG A 100 -5.01 13.86 -17.27
C ARG A 100 -3.76 14.71 -17.47
N CYS A 101 -3.57 15.76 -16.67
CA CYS A 101 -2.32 16.53 -16.69
C CYS A 101 -1.16 15.73 -16.08
N TYR A 102 -1.38 15.03 -14.97
CA TYR A 102 -0.36 14.17 -14.36
C TYR A 102 0.09 13.05 -15.29
N GLU A 103 -0.81 12.45 -16.06
CA GLU A 103 -0.49 11.46 -17.08
C GLU A 103 0.53 11.99 -18.11
N LEU A 104 0.48 13.28 -18.47
CA LEU A 104 1.48 13.89 -19.36
C LEU A 104 2.86 14.02 -18.69
N VAL A 105 2.90 14.21 -17.37
CA VAL A 105 4.15 14.19 -16.60
C VAL A 105 4.73 12.77 -16.61
N LEU A 106 3.91 11.77 -16.29
CA LEU A 106 4.33 10.37 -16.25
C LEU A 106 4.79 9.87 -17.62
N ASP A 107 4.08 10.25 -18.69
CA ASP A 107 4.49 10.01 -20.07
C ASP A 107 5.87 10.63 -20.37
N SER A 108 6.08 11.88 -19.94
CA SER A 108 7.38 12.55 -20.12
C SER A 108 8.50 11.86 -19.36
N LEU A 109 8.26 11.39 -18.13
CA LEU A 109 9.22 10.60 -17.36
C LEU A 109 9.59 9.31 -18.11
N ASN A 110 8.59 8.54 -18.57
CA ASN A 110 8.81 7.33 -19.38
C ASN A 110 9.65 7.60 -20.63
N VAL A 111 9.32 8.65 -21.40
CA VAL A 111 10.06 9.00 -22.62
C VAL A 111 11.53 9.33 -22.31
N PHE A 112 11.81 10.03 -21.23
CA PHE A 112 13.19 10.33 -20.84
C PHE A 112 13.94 9.11 -20.31
N GLU A 113 13.26 8.19 -19.60
CA GLU A 113 13.83 6.91 -19.21
C GLU A 113 14.21 6.05 -20.41
N GLU A 114 13.31 5.90 -21.40
CA GLU A 114 13.57 5.14 -22.62
C GLU A 114 14.76 5.70 -23.40
N LYS A 115 14.84 7.04 -23.54
CA LYS A 115 15.98 7.72 -24.16
C LYS A 115 17.28 7.47 -23.41
N SER A 116 17.25 7.49 -22.08
CA SER A 116 18.41 7.20 -21.23
C SER A 116 18.89 5.74 -21.42
N GLY A 117 17.97 4.79 -21.42
CA GLY A 117 18.29 3.37 -21.63
C GLY A 117 18.87 3.09 -23.03
N GLN A 118 18.35 3.74 -24.07
CA GLN A 118 18.86 3.60 -25.43
C GLN A 118 20.24 4.24 -25.62
N ALA A 119 20.50 5.38 -24.99
CA ALA A 119 21.78 6.07 -25.10
C ALA A 119 22.92 5.34 -24.39
N ALA A 120 22.64 4.68 -23.26
CA ALA A 120 23.60 3.80 -22.59
C ALA A 120 24.09 2.66 -23.49
N ALA A 121 23.26 2.19 -24.43
CA ALA A 121 23.62 1.18 -25.42
C ALA A 121 24.40 1.73 -26.64
N ALA A 122 24.31 3.04 -26.90
CA ALA A 122 24.81 3.67 -28.12
C ALA A 122 26.01 4.63 -27.94
N GLY A 123 26.46 4.88 -26.70
CA GLY A 123 27.63 5.72 -26.42
C GLY A 123 27.47 7.19 -26.84
N ALA A 124 26.26 7.74 -26.70
CA ALA A 124 25.91 9.09 -27.16
C ALA A 124 26.50 10.22 -26.28
N MET A 125 26.57 11.44 -26.85
CA MET A 125 27.39 12.58 -26.37
C MET A 125 26.62 13.69 -25.63
N ASP A 126 25.29 13.73 -25.72
CA ASP A 126 24.45 14.40 -24.71
C ASP A 126 24.30 13.45 -23.53
N ASP A 127 23.93 13.96 -22.35
CA ASP A 127 23.65 13.11 -21.20
C ASP A 127 22.13 12.93 -20.96
N PRO A 128 21.45 12.03 -21.70
CA PRO A 128 20.08 11.58 -21.44
C PRO A 128 19.83 11.19 -19.98
N GLU A 129 20.84 10.71 -19.27
CA GLU A 129 20.71 10.39 -17.85
C GLU A 129 20.55 11.66 -17.02
N THR A 130 21.31 12.72 -17.30
CA THR A 130 21.09 14.04 -16.68
C THR A 130 19.68 14.58 -16.96
N VAL A 131 19.15 14.41 -18.18
CA VAL A 131 17.78 14.87 -18.51
C VAL A 131 16.73 14.08 -17.74
N ARG A 132 16.89 12.75 -17.67
CA ARG A 132 16.02 11.85 -16.91
C ARG A 132 16.04 12.21 -15.42
N THR A 133 17.22 12.31 -14.82
CA THR A 133 17.40 12.67 -13.41
C THR A 133 16.76 14.01 -13.11
N HIS A 134 17.00 15.03 -13.94
CA HIS A 134 16.39 16.33 -13.77
C HIS A 134 14.85 16.31 -13.87
N ALA A 135 14.28 15.48 -14.75
CA ALA A 135 12.83 15.33 -14.84
C ALA A 135 12.23 14.74 -13.56
N TYR A 136 12.87 13.74 -12.97
CA TYR A 136 12.46 13.17 -11.67
C TYR A 136 12.61 14.18 -10.53
N GLU A 137 13.71 14.92 -10.46
CA GLU A 137 13.90 15.99 -9.47
C GLU A 137 12.76 17.01 -9.53
N LEU A 138 12.36 17.43 -10.73
CA LEU A 138 11.25 18.37 -10.92
C LEU A 138 9.90 17.78 -10.50
N ALA A 139 9.66 16.49 -10.80
CA ALA A 139 8.43 15.81 -10.39
C ALA A 139 8.36 15.71 -8.86
N PHE A 140 9.42 15.23 -8.21
CA PHE A 140 9.47 15.11 -6.74
C PHE A 140 9.49 16.46 -6.01
N ALA A 141 9.94 17.53 -6.65
CA ALA A 141 9.88 18.90 -6.10
C ALA A 141 8.49 19.54 -6.17
N SER A 142 7.51 18.89 -6.80
CA SER A 142 6.13 19.38 -6.84
C SER A 142 5.54 19.49 -5.42
N PRO A 143 4.79 20.56 -5.10
CA PRO A 143 4.09 20.68 -3.81
C PRO A 143 2.70 20.00 -3.83
N ASP A 144 2.33 19.34 -4.92
CA ASP A 144 0.98 18.82 -5.15
C ASP A 144 0.83 17.37 -4.66
N GLU A 145 0.21 17.18 -3.50
CA GLU A 145 0.01 15.87 -2.88
C GLU A 145 -0.75 14.88 -3.79
N MET A 146 -1.75 15.36 -4.54
CA MET A 146 -2.53 14.51 -5.45
C MET A 146 -1.67 14.01 -6.62
N PHE A 147 -0.76 14.85 -7.11
CA PHE A 147 0.23 14.44 -8.10
C PHE A 147 1.18 13.38 -7.53
N HIS A 148 1.72 13.60 -6.32
CA HIS A 148 2.59 12.63 -5.65
C HIS A 148 1.91 11.27 -5.48
N SER A 149 0.64 11.25 -5.05
CA SER A 149 -0.13 10.00 -4.99
C SER A 149 -0.21 9.29 -6.34
N THR A 150 -0.46 10.05 -7.42
CA THR A 150 -0.54 9.49 -8.79
C THR A 150 0.82 8.96 -9.26
N LEU A 151 1.91 9.67 -8.93
CA LEU A 151 3.28 9.26 -9.22
C LEU A 151 3.67 7.99 -8.46
N TYR A 152 3.26 7.87 -7.19
CA TYR A 152 3.58 6.72 -6.35
C TYR A 152 2.83 5.48 -6.80
N ASP A 153 1.53 5.59 -7.09
CA ASP A 153 0.77 4.48 -7.69
C ASP A 153 1.45 4.00 -8.98
N TRP A 154 1.91 4.93 -9.83
CA TRP A 154 2.60 4.59 -11.07
C TRP A 154 3.96 3.90 -10.85
N LEU A 155 4.77 4.35 -9.89
CA LEU A 155 6.04 3.70 -9.54
C LEU A 155 5.82 2.31 -8.93
N ILE A 156 4.87 2.18 -8.00
CA ILE A 156 4.52 0.91 -7.35
C ILE A 156 4.05 -0.12 -8.39
N ASN A 157 3.19 0.28 -9.32
CA ASN A 157 2.69 -0.59 -10.39
C ASN A 157 3.79 -1.04 -11.37
N ARG A 158 4.93 -0.34 -11.40
CA ARG A 158 6.11 -0.70 -12.20
C ARG A 158 7.12 -1.56 -11.42
N GLY A 159 6.81 -1.94 -10.18
CA GLY A 159 7.71 -2.71 -9.33
C GLY A 159 8.82 -1.87 -8.69
N LEU A 160 8.71 -0.54 -8.71
CA LEU A 160 9.69 0.38 -8.14
C LEU A 160 9.36 0.77 -6.69
N ALA A 161 8.63 -0.09 -5.97
CA ALA A 161 8.17 0.20 -4.63
C ALA A 161 9.32 0.24 -3.63
N ASP A 162 10.30 -0.67 -3.75
CA ASP A 162 11.45 -0.71 -2.86
C ASP A 162 12.30 0.56 -2.96
N GLU A 163 12.63 1.01 -4.18
CA GLU A 163 13.37 2.27 -4.37
C GLU A 163 12.57 3.47 -3.88
N LEU A 164 11.25 3.47 -4.11
CA LEU A 164 10.36 4.53 -3.62
C LEU A 164 10.43 4.65 -2.09
N LEU A 165 10.41 3.52 -1.38
CA LEU A 165 10.48 3.51 0.08
C LEU A 165 11.85 3.96 0.61
N GLU A 166 12.95 3.58 -0.06
CA GLU A 166 14.32 4.01 0.32
C GLU A 166 14.54 5.53 0.17
N MET A 167 13.80 6.19 -0.72
CA MET A 167 13.92 7.64 -0.92
C MET A 167 13.21 8.47 0.16
N HIS A 168 12.29 7.89 0.94
CA HIS A 168 11.43 8.59 1.90
C HIS A 168 10.81 9.89 1.35
N PRO A 169 10.15 9.86 0.18
CA PRO A 169 9.69 11.09 -0.46
C PRO A 169 8.49 11.70 0.27
N ALA A 170 8.23 12.99 0.03
CA ALA A 170 7.12 13.71 0.67
C ALA A 170 5.78 13.00 0.43
N TYR A 171 4.85 13.06 1.38
CA TYR A 171 3.51 12.47 1.26
C TYR A 171 3.43 10.94 1.11
N ILE A 172 4.53 10.17 1.12
CA ILE A 172 4.47 8.70 0.95
C ILE A 172 3.61 8.04 2.03
N GLU A 173 3.76 8.48 3.29
CA GLU A 173 2.96 7.95 4.39
C GLU A 173 1.47 8.28 4.22
N ALA A 174 1.15 9.52 3.81
CA ALA A 174 -0.22 9.96 3.58
C ALA A 174 -0.86 9.16 2.42
N HIS A 175 -0.12 8.95 1.34
CA HIS A 175 -0.54 8.16 0.19
C HIS A 175 -0.86 6.70 0.56
N LEU A 176 0.02 6.03 1.32
CA LEU A 176 -0.17 4.64 1.73
C LEU A 176 -1.30 4.46 2.75
N ARG A 177 -1.62 5.50 3.54
CA ARG A 177 -2.76 5.50 4.47
C ARG A 177 -4.09 5.90 3.83
N ARG A 178 -4.06 6.43 2.61
CA ARG A 178 -5.25 6.96 1.95
C ARG A 178 -6.18 5.84 1.50
N GLU A 179 -7.48 6.05 1.74
CA GLU A 179 -8.54 5.14 1.30
C GLU A 179 -8.69 5.06 -0.24
N PRO A 180 -9.10 3.92 -0.80
CA PRO A 180 -9.28 2.65 -0.11
C PRO A 180 -7.91 2.07 0.30
N VAL A 181 -7.82 1.60 1.54
CA VAL A 181 -6.70 0.82 2.02
C VAL A 181 -6.74 -0.56 1.38
N THR A 182 -5.59 -1.04 0.92
CA THR A 182 -5.42 -2.39 0.39
C THR A 182 -4.34 -3.14 1.16
N VAL A 183 -4.34 -4.47 1.06
CA VAL A 183 -3.26 -5.31 1.62
C VAL A 183 -1.89 -4.83 1.12
N GLN A 184 -1.76 -4.53 -0.17
CA GLN A 184 -0.52 -4.02 -0.76
C GLN A 184 -0.08 -2.70 -0.12
N LYS A 185 -1.00 -1.74 0.09
CA LYS A 185 -0.67 -0.47 0.74
C LYS A 185 -0.19 -0.65 2.17
N TYR A 186 -0.86 -1.50 2.96
CA TYR A 186 -0.42 -1.81 4.32
C TYR A 186 0.90 -2.57 4.36
N GLN A 187 1.13 -3.48 3.40
CA GLN A 187 2.43 -4.14 3.23
C GLN A 187 3.55 -3.13 3.00
N LEU A 188 3.36 -2.16 2.11
CA LEU A 188 4.34 -1.10 1.87
C LEU A 188 4.47 -0.16 3.08
N LEU A 189 3.37 0.14 3.79
CA LEU A 189 3.38 1.06 4.91
C LEU A 189 4.16 0.54 6.11
N TRP A 190 4.01 -0.74 6.47
CA TRP A 190 4.81 -1.29 7.58
C TRP A 190 6.30 -1.36 7.20
N GLN A 191 6.62 -1.71 5.95
CA GLN A 191 7.99 -1.72 5.45
C GLN A 191 8.61 -0.32 5.50
N PHE A 192 7.86 0.70 5.09
CA PHE A 192 8.24 2.10 5.23
C PHE A 192 8.59 2.45 6.68
N TYR A 193 7.73 2.11 7.63
CA TYR A 193 8.00 2.40 9.05
C TYR A 193 9.21 1.68 9.61
N VAL A 194 9.50 0.45 9.17
CA VAL A 194 10.73 -0.25 9.55
C VAL A 194 11.95 0.47 9.02
N LYS A 195 11.96 0.86 7.74
CA LYS A 195 13.06 1.62 7.12
C LYS A 195 13.26 2.98 7.79
N ASP A 196 12.18 3.62 8.21
CA ASP A 196 12.20 4.92 8.89
C ASP A 196 12.54 4.83 10.40
N GLY A 197 12.85 3.63 10.92
CA GLY A 197 13.23 3.43 12.32
C GLY A 197 12.06 3.56 13.31
N GLN A 198 10.82 3.35 12.85
CA GLN A 198 9.58 3.42 13.63
C GLN A 198 8.91 2.03 13.77
N PRO A 199 9.58 1.02 14.37
CA PRO A 199 9.08 -0.37 14.36
C PRO A 199 7.76 -0.56 15.10
N LEU A 200 7.45 0.27 16.11
CA LEU A 200 6.16 0.18 16.80
C LEU A 200 4.98 0.54 15.88
N ARG A 201 5.15 1.53 15.00
CA ARG A 201 4.12 1.89 14.00
C ARG A 201 3.98 0.82 12.92
N ALA A 202 5.08 0.14 12.57
CA ALA A 202 5.01 -1.02 11.70
C ALA A 202 4.18 -2.14 12.34
N ALA A 203 4.38 -2.42 13.63
CA ALA A 203 3.61 -3.39 14.38
C ALA A 203 2.12 -3.03 14.46
N GLU A 204 1.77 -1.75 14.66
CA GLU A 204 0.37 -1.28 14.63
C GLU A 204 -0.31 -1.58 13.29
N VAL A 205 0.37 -1.30 12.16
CA VAL A 205 -0.17 -1.58 10.81
C VAL A 205 -0.35 -3.08 10.59
N LEU A 206 0.64 -3.89 11.00
CA LEU A 206 0.59 -5.34 10.86
C LEU A 206 -0.52 -5.98 11.73
N GLY A 207 -0.70 -5.51 12.96
CA GLY A 207 -1.81 -5.95 13.83
C GLY A 207 -3.17 -5.62 13.21
N ALA A 208 -3.36 -4.37 12.77
CA ALA A 208 -4.58 -3.96 12.09
C ALA A 208 -4.85 -4.76 10.80
N LEU A 209 -3.80 -5.09 10.03
CA LEU A 209 -3.89 -5.94 8.85
C LEU A 209 -4.34 -7.36 9.22
N ALA A 210 -3.73 -7.95 10.25
CA ALA A 210 -4.06 -9.30 10.72
C ALA A 210 -5.47 -9.43 11.30
N GLU A 211 -6.03 -8.34 11.83
CA GLU A 211 -7.38 -8.31 12.42
C GLU A 211 -8.48 -7.89 11.43
N SER A 212 -8.10 -7.33 10.27
CA SER A 212 -9.06 -6.79 9.31
C SER A 212 -10.05 -7.86 8.82
N ILE A 213 -11.35 -7.57 8.94
CA ILE A 213 -12.43 -8.40 8.38
C ILE A 213 -12.78 -8.03 6.93
N GLU A 214 -12.36 -6.84 6.49
CA GLU A 214 -12.67 -6.31 5.16
C GLU A 214 -11.69 -6.82 4.09
N MET A 215 -10.48 -7.21 4.53
CA MET A 215 -9.45 -7.76 3.65
C MET A 215 -9.55 -9.29 3.61
N ASP A 216 -9.59 -9.85 2.40
CA ASP A 216 -9.61 -11.30 2.20
C ASP A 216 -8.23 -11.91 2.46
N LEU A 217 -7.97 -12.24 3.73
CA LEU A 217 -6.72 -12.83 4.21
C LEU A 217 -6.96 -14.25 4.71
N SER A 218 -6.04 -15.17 4.36
CA SER A 218 -6.00 -16.50 4.96
C SER A 218 -5.51 -16.45 6.41
N LEU A 219 -5.85 -17.47 7.18
CA LEU A 219 -5.34 -17.66 8.53
C LEU A 219 -3.80 -17.67 8.59
N ASP A 220 -3.14 -18.33 7.64
CA ASP A 220 -1.67 -18.32 7.53
C ASP A 220 -1.10 -16.91 7.35
N ALA A 221 -1.71 -16.10 6.49
CA ALA A 221 -1.26 -14.72 6.27
C ALA A 221 -1.46 -13.86 7.53
N ARG A 222 -2.58 -14.05 8.25
CA ARG A 222 -2.83 -13.35 9.52
C ARG A 222 -1.79 -13.74 10.58
N LEU A 223 -1.44 -15.02 10.67
CA LEU A 223 -0.38 -15.51 11.55
C LEU A 223 1.00 -14.93 11.20
N GLU A 224 1.32 -14.84 9.92
CA GLU A 224 2.55 -14.20 9.44
C GLU A 224 2.59 -12.73 9.87
N TYR A 225 1.51 -11.98 9.65
CA TYR A 225 1.43 -10.58 10.05
C TYR A 225 1.51 -10.37 11.56
N LEU A 226 0.85 -11.20 12.38
CA LEU A 226 0.98 -11.15 13.84
C LEU A 226 2.41 -11.47 14.30
N THR A 227 3.05 -12.45 13.68
CA THR A 227 4.45 -12.80 13.98
C THR A 227 5.38 -11.63 13.68
N LEU A 228 5.21 -10.99 12.51
CA LEU A 228 5.95 -9.78 12.15
C LEU A 228 5.63 -8.61 13.09
N ALA A 229 4.37 -8.46 13.51
CA ALA A 229 3.96 -7.40 14.44
C ALA A 229 4.66 -7.56 15.79
N VAL A 230 4.64 -8.76 16.38
CA VAL A 230 5.35 -9.09 17.63
C VAL A 230 6.85 -8.85 17.48
N GLY A 231 7.45 -9.29 16.38
CA GLY A 231 8.89 -9.08 16.10
C GLY A 231 9.26 -7.59 16.06
N ASN A 232 8.46 -6.78 15.37
CA ASN A 232 8.66 -5.33 15.29
C ASN A 232 8.43 -4.65 16.65
N ALA A 233 7.35 -4.99 17.37
CA ALA A 233 7.08 -4.44 18.70
C ALA A 233 8.21 -4.75 19.70
N LYS A 234 8.77 -5.97 19.67
CA LYS A 234 9.94 -6.36 20.49
C LYS A 234 11.21 -5.58 20.17
N SER A 235 11.39 -5.18 18.92
CA SER A 235 12.55 -4.41 18.48
C SER A 235 12.53 -2.94 18.93
N HIS A 236 11.39 -2.45 19.44
CA HIS A 236 11.24 -1.06 19.85
C HIS A 236 12.14 -0.73 21.06
N PRO A 237 12.99 0.30 20.99
CA PRO A 237 13.88 0.65 22.08
C PRO A 237 13.13 1.13 23.33
N ILE A 238 13.40 0.46 24.45
CA ILE A 238 12.76 0.70 25.77
C ILE A 238 12.99 2.13 26.31
N SER A 239 14.04 2.83 25.84
CA SER A 239 14.44 4.13 26.37
C SER A 239 13.78 5.37 25.72
N ALA A 240 12.90 5.20 24.73
CA ALA A 240 12.32 6.33 24.00
C ALA A 240 11.03 6.87 24.67
N GLY A 241 11.17 7.85 25.56
CA GLY A 241 10.13 8.89 25.75
C GLY A 241 8.93 8.57 26.66
N GLY A 242 9.05 7.68 27.63
CA GLY A 242 8.03 7.53 28.70
C GLY A 242 6.72 6.85 28.29
N ARG A 243 6.63 6.29 27.07
CA ARG A 243 5.50 5.47 26.59
C ARG A 243 5.74 3.95 26.75
N HIS A 244 6.57 3.58 27.72
CA HIS A 244 7.02 2.19 27.86
C HIS A 244 5.88 1.25 28.26
N GLU A 245 5.03 1.68 29.20
CA GLU A 245 3.88 0.88 29.65
C GLU A 245 2.88 0.60 28.52
N THR A 246 2.58 1.60 27.69
CA THR A 246 1.69 1.44 26.53
C THR A 246 2.28 0.51 25.47
N ALA A 247 3.59 0.56 25.25
CA ALA A 247 4.27 -0.32 24.31
C ALA A 247 4.34 -1.76 24.81
N ILE A 248 4.55 -1.97 26.12
CA ILE A 248 4.48 -3.30 26.74
C ILE A 248 3.07 -3.87 26.62
N ALA A 249 2.04 -3.10 27.00
CA ALA A 249 0.66 -3.56 26.92
C ALA A 249 0.26 -3.93 25.48
N PHE A 250 0.67 -3.13 24.50
CA PHE A 250 0.46 -3.43 23.09
C PHE A 250 1.20 -4.71 22.64
N LEU A 251 2.45 -4.91 23.08
CA LEU A 251 3.18 -6.14 22.79
C LEU A 251 2.48 -7.37 23.40
N THR A 252 2.05 -7.28 24.66
CA THR A 252 1.31 -8.37 25.32
C THR A 252 0.03 -8.71 24.57
N ASP A 253 -0.75 -7.71 24.14
CA ASP A 253 -1.95 -7.91 23.32
C ASP A 253 -1.65 -8.62 21.99
N LEU A 254 -0.55 -8.25 21.31
CA LEU A 254 -0.12 -8.94 20.08
C LEU A 254 0.32 -10.38 20.32
N GLU A 255 1.02 -10.65 21.44
CA GLU A 255 1.43 -12.01 21.81
C GLU A 255 0.22 -12.89 22.12
N GLU A 256 -0.74 -12.40 22.89
CA GLU A 256 -1.99 -13.10 23.18
C GLU A 256 -2.77 -13.40 21.89
N LYS A 257 -2.88 -12.44 20.97
CA LYS A 257 -3.53 -12.64 19.67
C LYS A 257 -2.80 -13.68 18.82
N LEU A 258 -1.48 -13.70 18.84
CA LEU A 258 -0.68 -14.70 18.13
C LEU A 258 -0.93 -16.11 18.69
N ASP A 259 -0.99 -16.25 20.01
CA ASP A 259 -1.29 -17.54 20.67
C ASP A 259 -2.70 -18.03 20.31
N VAL A 260 -3.69 -17.14 20.31
CA VAL A 260 -5.08 -17.43 19.87
C VAL A 260 -5.11 -17.87 18.40
N ALA A 261 -4.40 -17.17 17.52
CA ALA A 261 -4.35 -17.51 16.10
C ALA A 261 -3.64 -18.85 15.84
N GLN A 262 -2.61 -19.20 16.63
CA GLN A 262 -1.94 -20.50 16.54
C GLN A 262 -2.87 -21.63 16.98
N MET A 263 -3.60 -21.42 18.08
CA MET A 263 -4.65 -22.33 18.53
C MET A 263 -5.72 -22.55 17.47
N GLN A 264 -6.12 -21.48 16.78
CA GLN A 264 -7.07 -21.54 15.69
C GLN A 264 -6.53 -22.32 14.49
N LEU A 265 -5.24 -22.21 14.17
CA LEU A 265 -4.61 -22.99 13.10
C LEU A 265 -4.59 -24.48 13.44
N GLU A 266 -4.31 -24.85 14.69
CA GLU A 266 -4.35 -26.25 15.13
C GLU A 266 -5.77 -26.82 15.07
N LEU A 267 -6.77 -26.04 15.47
CA LEU A 267 -8.18 -26.37 15.30
C LEU A 267 -8.55 -26.55 13.82
N TYR A 268 -8.13 -25.62 12.96
CA TYR A 268 -8.37 -25.69 11.52
C TYR A 268 -7.77 -26.96 10.91
N ASN A 269 -6.51 -27.27 11.22
CA ASN A 269 -5.82 -28.47 10.74
C ASN A 269 -6.51 -29.77 11.19
N THR A 270 -7.05 -29.78 12.40
CA THR A 270 -7.86 -30.90 12.92
C THR A 270 -9.16 -31.08 12.12
N LEU A 271 -9.73 -29.98 11.63
CA LEU A 271 -11.00 -29.95 10.90
C LEU A 271 -10.87 -30.00 9.38
N VAL A 272 -9.66 -29.91 8.81
CA VAL A 272 -9.41 -30.05 7.36
C VAL A 272 -10.12 -31.27 6.74
N PRO A 273 -10.16 -32.46 7.36
CA PRO A 273 -10.89 -33.61 6.83
C PRO A 273 -12.39 -33.35 6.58
N HIS A 274 -13.00 -32.44 7.35
CA HIS A 274 -14.42 -32.08 7.30
C HIS A 274 -14.74 -30.92 6.34
N LEU A 275 -13.73 -30.37 5.65
CA LEU A 275 -13.89 -29.19 4.78
C LEU A 275 -14.87 -29.41 3.62
N ASN A 276 -15.02 -30.66 3.18
CA ASN A 276 -15.92 -31.06 2.09
C ASN A 276 -17.21 -31.73 2.59
N ASP A 277 -17.46 -31.74 3.89
CA ASP A 277 -18.71 -32.29 4.43
C ASP A 277 -19.91 -31.48 3.92
N PRO A 278 -21.02 -32.14 3.55
CA PRO A 278 -22.18 -31.46 3.02
C PRO A 278 -22.89 -30.63 4.11
N GLY A 279 -23.40 -29.46 3.72
CA GLY A 279 -24.18 -28.59 4.61
C GLY A 279 -23.33 -27.70 5.50
N GLU A 280 -23.89 -27.35 6.66
CA GLU A 280 -23.34 -26.32 7.56
C GLU A 280 -21.95 -26.67 8.12
N ALA A 281 -21.63 -27.96 8.28
CA ALA A 281 -20.34 -28.40 8.82
C ALA A 281 -19.16 -27.98 7.93
N GLY A 282 -19.20 -28.29 6.63
CA GLY A 282 -18.13 -27.89 5.70
C GLY A 282 -18.06 -26.39 5.49
N GLU A 283 -19.18 -25.66 5.53
CA GLU A 283 -19.20 -24.19 5.46
C GLU A 283 -18.53 -23.55 6.68
N LYS A 284 -18.77 -24.06 7.89
CA LYS A 284 -18.08 -23.60 9.12
C LYS A 284 -16.57 -23.76 9.03
N VAL A 285 -16.09 -24.92 8.56
CA VAL A 285 -14.65 -25.16 8.41
C VAL A 285 -14.02 -24.18 7.40
N LYS A 286 -14.74 -23.83 6.32
CA LYS A 286 -14.24 -22.83 5.35
C LYS A 286 -14.16 -21.42 5.92
N ILE A 287 -15.09 -21.04 6.82
CA ILE A 287 -15.10 -19.73 7.48
C ILE A 287 -13.98 -19.65 8.53
N LEU A 288 -13.64 -20.76 9.19
CA LEU A 288 -12.58 -20.83 10.21
C LEU A 288 -11.22 -20.34 9.70
N SER A 289 -10.92 -20.43 8.40
CA SER A 289 -9.66 -19.93 7.84
C SER A 289 -9.69 -18.45 7.42
N LYS A 290 -10.79 -17.73 7.63
CA LYS A 290 -11.02 -16.38 7.08
C LYS A 290 -10.97 -15.24 8.11
N THR A 291 -11.29 -15.51 9.37
CA THR A 291 -11.34 -14.50 10.44
C THR A 291 -10.63 -15.00 11.68
N LEU A 292 -10.08 -14.10 12.52
CA LEU A 292 -9.59 -14.49 13.85
C LEU A 292 -10.77 -14.63 14.81
N LEU A 293 -10.79 -15.72 15.57
CA LEU A 293 -11.78 -16.02 16.59
C LEU A 293 -11.19 -15.87 17.99
N THR A 294 -12.04 -15.64 18.97
CA THR A 294 -11.67 -15.75 20.39
C THR A 294 -11.61 -17.22 20.84
N MET A 295 -10.93 -17.47 21.96
CA MET A 295 -10.91 -18.81 22.58
C MET A 295 -12.32 -19.36 22.87
N THR A 296 -13.21 -18.50 23.35
CA THR A 296 -14.61 -18.87 23.63
C THR A 296 -15.36 -19.28 22.36
N GLU A 297 -15.19 -18.53 21.27
CA GLU A 297 -15.79 -18.85 19.97
C GLU A 297 -15.25 -20.17 19.40
N MET A 298 -13.94 -20.39 19.49
CA MET A 298 -13.33 -21.66 19.10
C MET A 298 -13.91 -22.83 19.90
N TYR A 299 -14.11 -22.67 21.20
CA TYR A 299 -14.69 -23.70 22.04
C TYR A 299 -16.15 -24.00 21.66
N GLN A 300 -17.00 -22.96 21.65
CA GLN A 300 -18.45 -23.10 21.49
C GLN A 300 -18.89 -23.40 20.05
N LEU A 301 -18.21 -22.83 19.05
CA LEU A 301 -18.63 -22.95 17.65
C LEU A 301 -17.99 -24.13 16.93
N TYR A 302 -16.86 -24.65 17.45
CA TYR A 302 -16.10 -25.71 16.80
C TYR A 302 -15.76 -26.88 17.72
N ALA A 303 -15.06 -26.65 18.84
CA ALA A 303 -14.60 -27.76 19.67
C ALA A 303 -15.76 -28.59 20.26
N GLU A 304 -16.83 -27.95 20.73
CA GLU A 304 -18.05 -28.64 21.17
C GLU A 304 -18.85 -29.28 20.03
N PRO A 305 -19.24 -28.57 18.95
CA PRO A 305 -20.08 -29.14 17.90
C PRO A 305 -19.45 -30.27 17.10
N PHE A 306 -18.13 -30.25 16.90
CA PHE A 306 -17.38 -31.32 16.21
C PHE A 306 -16.86 -32.40 17.17
N ASP A 307 -17.19 -32.29 18.46
CA ASP A 307 -16.76 -33.18 19.53
C ASP A 307 -15.25 -33.48 19.52
N LEU A 308 -14.45 -32.42 19.66
CA LEU A 308 -12.98 -32.49 19.63
C LEU A 308 -12.41 -32.40 21.06
N PRO A 309 -12.35 -33.50 21.84
CA PRO A 309 -12.02 -33.43 23.27
C PRO A 309 -10.60 -32.96 23.54
N VAL A 310 -9.63 -33.30 22.67
CA VAL A 310 -8.25 -32.81 22.77
C VAL A 310 -8.21 -31.29 22.58
N MET A 311 -8.95 -30.76 21.59
CA MET A 311 -9.02 -29.30 21.36
C MET A 311 -9.74 -28.58 22.50
N LYS A 312 -10.80 -29.16 23.07
CA LYS A 312 -11.48 -28.61 24.28
C LYS A 312 -10.48 -28.44 25.42
N LEU A 313 -9.66 -29.45 25.70
CA LEU A 313 -8.64 -29.41 26.76
C LEU A 313 -7.55 -28.38 26.46
N LEU A 314 -7.08 -28.31 25.22
CA LEU A 314 -6.03 -27.38 24.82
C LEU A 314 -6.50 -25.91 24.95
N ILE A 315 -7.73 -25.60 24.49
CA ILE A 315 -8.33 -24.27 24.64
C ILE A 315 -8.47 -23.89 26.12
N LEU A 316 -8.97 -24.79 26.97
CA LEU A 316 -9.09 -24.55 28.42
C LEU A 316 -7.73 -24.32 29.07
N HIS A 317 -6.70 -25.07 28.65
CA HIS A 317 -5.35 -24.91 29.17
C HIS A 317 -4.76 -23.53 28.84
N VAL A 318 -4.81 -23.11 27.58
CA VAL A 318 -4.26 -21.83 27.13
C VAL A 318 -5.06 -20.65 27.69
N SER A 319 -6.37 -20.80 27.87
CA SER A 319 -7.24 -19.78 28.49
C SER A 319 -7.18 -19.76 30.03
N GLU A 320 -6.27 -20.54 30.63
CA GLU A 320 -6.10 -20.70 32.08
C GLU A 320 -7.37 -21.16 32.86
N HIS A 321 -8.35 -21.76 32.18
CA HIS A 321 -9.53 -22.35 32.80
C HIS A 321 -9.22 -23.74 33.36
N ARG A 322 -8.86 -23.81 34.65
CA ARG A 322 -8.40 -25.03 35.34
C ARG A 322 -9.45 -25.72 36.20
N GLU A 323 -10.71 -25.35 36.03
CA GLU A 323 -11.82 -25.83 36.86
C GLU A 323 -12.07 -27.33 36.63
N GLU A 324 -11.89 -28.15 37.68
CA GLU A 324 -11.97 -29.61 37.61
C GLU A 324 -13.31 -30.11 37.07
N ASN A 325 -14.38 -29.37 37.35
CA ASN A 325 -15.73 -29.69 36.88
C ASN A 325 -15.87 -29.69 35.35
N PHE A 326 -15.05 -28.92 34.64
CA PHE A 326 -15.05 -28.86 33.18
C PHE A 326 -14.00 -29.79 32.57
N VAL A 327 -12.82 -29.86 33.18
CA VAL A 327 -11.68 -30.64 32.66
C VAL A 327 -11.87 -32.15 32.85
N ARG A 328 -12.35 -32.58 34.01
CA ARG A 328 -12.45 -34.01 34.37
C ARG A 328 -13.45 -34.78 33.51
N PRO A 329 -14.65 -34.26 33.18
CA PRO A 329 -15.56 -34.94 32.26
C PRO A 329 -14.96 -35.19 30.87
N ILE A 330 -14.19 -34.23 30.34
CA ILE A 330 -13.56 -34.37 29.02
C ILE A 330 -12.51 -35.48 29.04
N TRP A 331 -11.65 -35.50 30.06
CA TRP A 331 -10.68 -36.60 30.23
C TRP A 331 -11.35 -37.96 30.39
N ASN A 332 -12.42 -38.05 31.19
CA ASN A 332 -13.17 -39.30 31.35
C ASN A 332 -13.72 -39.81 30.01
N GLY A 333 -14.22 -38.90 29.16
CA GLY A 333 -14.67 -39.24 27.81
C GLY A 333 -13.54 -39.82 26.95
N ILE A 334 -12.38 -39.16 26.90
CA ILE A 334 -11.20 -39.65 26.15
C ILE A 334 -10.79 -41.05 26.62
N PHE A 335 -10.75 -41.30 27.93
CA PHE A 335 -10.39 -42.62 28.46
C PHE A 335 -11.41 -43.70 28.12
N GLN A 336 -12.71 -43.39 28.19
CA GLN A 336 -13.77 -44.33 27.82
C GLN A 336 -13.69 -44.71 26.34
N ASP A 337 -13.49 -43.75 25.45
CA ASP A 337 -13.35 -44.01 24.01
C ASP A 337 -12.09 -44.83 23.70
N GLY A 338 -10.99 -44.55 24.40
CA GLY A 338 -9.74 -45.31 24.29
C GLY A 338 -9.89 -46.78 24.72
N GLU A 339 -10.63 -47.04 25.81
CA GLU A 339 -10.95 -48.39 26.27
C GLU A 339 -11.82 -49.17 25.27
N ILE A 340 -12.79 -48.50 24.63
CA ILE A 340 -13.64 -49.10 23.59
C ILE A 340 -12.81 -49.50 22.37
N ILE A 341 -11.91 -48.63 21.89
CA ILE A 341 -11.05 -48.92 20.74
C ILE A 341 -10.11 -50.09 21.04
N TYR A 342 -9.52 -50.14 22.24
CA TYR A 342 -8.65 -51.24 22.65
C TYR A 342 -9.41 -52.57 22.69
N HIS A 343 -10.66 -52.58 23.17
CA HIS A 343 -11.50 -53.77 23.19
C HIS A 343 -11.91 -54.23 21.78
N VAL A 344 -12.21 -53.32 20.85
CA VAL A 344 -12.56 -53.65 19.46
C VAL A 344 -11.37 -54.20 18.68
N LEU A 345 -10.16 -53.69 18.91
CA LEU A 345 -8.93 -54.18 18.24
C LEU A 345 -8.38 -55.49 18.84
N SER A 346 -8.85 -55.88 20.03
CA SER A 346 -8.43 -57.11 20.72
C SER A 346 -9.32 -58.32 20.42
N ILE A 347 -10.35 -58.15 19.59
CA ILE A 347 -11.24 -59.19 19.04
C ILE A 347 -10.84 -59.42 17.59
#